data_AF-A0A090VZJ6-F1
#
_entry.id   AF-A0A090VZJ6-F1
#
_cell.length_a   1.000
_cell.length_b   1.000
_cell.length_c   1.000
_cell.angle_alpha   90.00
_cell.angle_beta   90.00
_cell.angle_gamma   90.00
#
_symmetry.space_group_name_H-M   'P 1'
#
loop_
_entity.id
_entity.type
_entity.pdbx_description
1 polymer ?
#
loop_
_entity_poly.entity_id
_entity_poly.type
_entity_poly.pdbx_seq_one_letter_code
_entity_poly.pdbx_strand_id
1 'polypeptide(L)' 'MWQFAQRLKEEYREKGEDIAVYVNSKVSINGRKYQLFIDPKVDLASLGWSAFKHNDWILTSNLQAK' A
#
# COMPACT_ATOMS: atom_id res chain seq x y z
N MET A 1 1.30 6.12 2.32
CA MET A 1 0.32 5.05 2.60
C MET A 1 0.88 4.07 3.62
N TRP A 2 1.96 3.33 3.32
CA TRP A 2 2.60 2.41 4.29
C TRP A 2 3.00 3.09 5.62
N GLN A 3 3.68 4.24 5.58
CA GLN A 3 4.09 4.97 6.80
C GLN A 3 2.89 5.31 7.72
N PHE A 4 1.74 5.62 7.13
CA PHE A 4 0.52 5.91 7.88
C PHE A 4 -0.09 4.63 8.48
N ALA A 5 -0.07 3.51 7.75
CA ALA A 5 -0.48 2.21 8.28
C ALA A 5 0.38 1.80 9.50
N GLN A 6 1.70 2.06 9.45
CA GLN A 6 2.59 1.82 10.59
C GLN A 6 2.26 2.70 11.79
N ARG A 7 2.01 4.00 11.56
CA ARG A 7 1.58 4.94 12.61
C ARG A 7 0.31 4.45 13.32
N LEU A 8 -0.69 3.98 12.56
CA LEU A 8 -1.92 3.42 13.11
C LEU A 8 -1.64 2.15 13.93
N LYS A 9 -0.80 1.25 13.42
CA LYS A 9 -0.46 0.03 14.14
C LYS A 9 0.19 0.31 15.49
N GLU A 10 1.08 1.29 15.55
CA GLU A 10 1.69 1.72 16.81
C GLU A 10 0.65 2.27 17.78
N GLU A 11 -0.23 3.17 17.33
CA GLU A 11 -1.25 3.80 18.17
C GLU A 11 -2.26 2.79 18.74
N TYR A 12 -2.70 1.81 17.94
CA TYR A 12 -3.66 0.80 18.39
C TYR A 12 -3.01 -0.29 19.26
N ARG A 13 -1.73 -0.61 19.01
CA ARG A 13 -0.97 -1.50 19.90
C ARG A 13 -0.85 -0.93 21.31
N GLU A 14 -0.69 0.39 21.46
CA GLU A 14 -0.69 1.06 22.77
C GLU A 14 -2.04 0.93 23.50
N LYS A 15 -3.13 0.75 22.74
CA LYS A 15 -4.49 0.51 23.26
C LYS A 15 -4.77 -0.98 23.51
N GLY A 16 -3.82 -1.87 23.21
CA GLY A 16 -3.98 -3.32 23.33
C GLY A 16 -4.77 -3.96 22.19
N GLU A 17 -4.93 -3.25 21.07
CA GLU A 17 -5.67 -3.72 19.90
C GLU A 17 -4.70 -4.16 18.79
N ASP A 18 -5.03 -5.27 18.12
CA ASP A 18 -4.33 -5.73 16.92
C ASP A 18 -5.17 -5.38 15.69
N ILE A 19 -4.57 -4.66 14.74
CA ILE A 19 -5.26 -4.10 13.58
C ILE A 19 -4.58 -4.47 12.27
N ALA A 20 -5.39 -4.54 11.20
CA ALA A 20 -4.94 -4.68 9.83
C ALA A 20 -5.41 -3.48 8.99
N VAL A 21 -4.57 -3.01 8.08
CA VAL A 21 -4.84 -1.84 7.24
C VAL A 21 -4.75 -2.22 5.77
N TYR A 22 -5.90 -2.24 5.09
CA TYR A 22 -6.01 -2.48 3.66
C TYR A 22 -6.27 -1.17 2.92
N VAL A 23 -5.56 -0.95 1.82
CA VAL A 23 -5.67 0.31 1.06
C VAL A 23 -6.16 0.05 -0.36
N ASN A 24 -7.28 0.66 -0.71
CA ASN A 24 -7.78 0.69 -2.07
C ASN A 24 -7.40 2.03 -2.72
N SER A 25 -6.30 2.04 -3.46
CA SER A 25 -5.78 3.24 -4.13
C SER A 25 -5.72 3.06 -5.64
N LYS A 26 -6.18 4.07 -6.38
CA LYS A 26 -6.09 4.13 -7.84
C LYS A 26 -5.37 5.40 -8.25
N VAL A 27 -4.50 5.31 -9.27
CA VAL A 27 -3.76 6.45 -9.81
C VAL A 27 -3.90 6.51 -11.33
N SER A 28 -3.93 7.73 -11.85
CA SER A 28 -3.81 8.01 -13.29
C SER A 28 -2.43 8.58 -13.55
N ILE A 29 -1.64 7.89 -14.37
CA ILE A 29 -0.30 8.32 -14.74
C ILE A 29 -0.36 8.86 -16.17
N ASN A 30 0.04 10.12 -16.37
CA ASN A 30 0.08 10.79 -17.66
C ASN A 30 -1.27 10.78 -18.42
N GLY A 31 -2.37 11.04 -17.69
CA GLY A 31 -3.72 11.14 -18.28
C GLY A 31 -4.34 9.81 -18.73
N ARG A 32 -3.72 8.67 -18.40
CA ARG A 32 -4.28 7.34 -18.69
C ARG A 32 -5.43 6.99 -17.75
N LYS A 33 -6.16 5.92 -18.06
CA LYS A 33 -7.22 5.42 -17.17
C LYS A 33 -6.66 5.10 -15.79
N TYR A 34 -7.45 5.36 -14.75
CA TYR A 34 -7.10 5.00 -13.38
C TYR A 34 -6.86 3.49 -13.26
N GLN A 35 -5.73 3.12 -12.69
CA GLN A 35 -5.37 1.74 -12.39
C GLN A 35 -5.12 1.58 -10.90
N LEU A 36 -5.35 0.36 -10.38
CA LEU A 36 -4.97 0.02 -9.01
C LEU A 36 -3.47 0.21 -8.84
N PHE A 37 -3.09 0.90 -7.78
CA PHE A 37 -1.69 1.21 -7.46
C PHE A 37 -1.12 0.31 -6.37
N ILE A 38 -1.95 -0.04 -5.39
CA ILE A 38 -1.61 -0.93 -4.29
C ILE A 38 -2.51 -2.16 -4.35
N ASP A 39 -1.97 -3.34 -4.02
CA ASP A 39 -2.79 -4.54 -3.87
C ASP A 39 -3.74 -4.39 -2.66
N PRO A 40 -5.07 -4.33 -2.88
CA PRO A 40 -6.04 -4.11 -1.81
C PRO A 40 -6.18 -5.32 -0.87
N LYS A 41 -5.57 -6.46 -1.20
CA LYS A 41 -5.63 -7.70 -0.39
C LYS A 41 -4.48 -7.80 0.60
N VAL A 42 -3.51 -6.90 0.53
CA VAL A 42 -2.34 -6.92 1.40
C VAL A 42 -2.57 -6.00 2.60
N ASP A 43 -2.33 -6.54 3.79
CA ASP A 43 -2.30 -5.76 5.02
C ASP A 43 -0.99 -4.96 5.11
N LEU A 44 -1.08 -3.65 4.92
CA LEU A 44 0.07 -2.73 4.98
C LEU A 44 0.61 -2.52 6.39
N ALA A 45 -0.17 -2.84 7.43
CA ALA A 45 0.24 -2.68 8.82
C ALA A 45 1.17 -3.83 9.26
N SER A 46 1.02 -5.03 8.71
CA SER A 46 1.90 -6.17 9.02
C SER A 46 3.24 -6.18 8.27
N LEU A 47 3.37 -5.38 7.20
CA LEU A 47 4.58 -5.36 6.37
C LEU A 47 5.71 -4.51 6.96
N GLY A 48 6.92 -5.08 6.97
CA GLY A 48 8.16 -4.37 7.27
C GLY A 48 8.66 -3.49 6.12
N TRP A 49 9.48 -2.47 6.43
CA TRP A 49 10.08 -1.60 5.43
C TRP A 49 11.18 -2.32 4.63
N SER A 50 11.11 -2.23 3.30
CA SER A 50 12.19 -2.64 2.41
C SER A 50 12.73 -1.43 1.66
N ALA A 51 13.82 -0.85 2.16
CA ALA A 51 14.37 0.42 1.65
C ALA A 51 15.00 0.31 0.25
N PHE A 52 15.55 -0.86 -0.08
CA PHE A 52 16.39 -1.07 -1.26
C PHE A 52 15.78 -2.04 -2.28
N LYS A 53 14.55 -2.52 -2.03
CA LYS A 53 13.87 -3.45 -2.95
C LYS A 53 12.51 -2.89 -3.34
N HIS A 54 12.05 -3.32 -4.50
CA HIS A 54 10.65 -3.14 -4.86
C HIS A 54 9.77 -3.82 -3.82
N ASN A 55 8.71 -3.13 -3.42
CA ASN A 55 7.76 -3.65 -2.46
C ASN A 55 6.65 -4.38 -3.19
N ASP A 56 6.39 -5.64 -2.85
CA ASP A 56 5.43 -6.49 -3.57
C ASP A 56 3.98 -5.99 -3.52
N TRP A 57 3.66 -5.15 -2.53
CA TRP A 57 2.35 -4.52 -2.39
C TRP A 57 2.12 -3.34 -3.35
N ILE A 58 3.17 -2.86 -4.05
CA ILE A 58 3.06 -1.85 -5.10
C ILE A 58 2.88 -2.57 -6.44
N LEU A 59 1.71 -2.38 -7.07
CA LEU A 59 1.38 -3.00 -8.34
C LEU A 59 2.16 -2.36 -9.48
N THR A 60 2.66 -3.19 -10.40
CA THR A 60 3.37 -2.72 -11.58
C THR A 60 2.37 -2.10 -12.57
N SER A 61 2.74 -0.94 -13.13
CA SER A 61 1.96 -0.33 -14.21
C SER A 61 2.14 -1.13 -15.50
N ASN A 62 1.03 -1.62 -16.08
CA ASN A 62 1.06 -2.21 -17.42
C ASN A 62 1.12 -1.09 -18.45
N LEU A 63 2.32 -0.80 -18.95
CA LEU A 63 2.54 0.08 -20.08
C LEU A 63 2.12 -0.65 -21.37
N GLN A 64 0.83 -0.65 -21.68
CA GLN A 64 0.40 -1.02 -23.03
C GLN A 64 0.93 0.06 -23.99
N ALA A 65 1.76 -0.35 -24.95
CA ALA A 65 2.15 0.50 -26.05
C ALA A 65 0.89 0.97 -26.79
N LYS A 66 0.85 2.26 -27.13
CA LYS A 66 -0.25 2.84 -27.91
C LYS A 66 -0.28 2.29 -29.33
#